data_AF-A0A8J7HT62-F1
#
_entry.id   AF-A0A8J7HT62-F1
#
_cell.length_a   1.000
_cell.length_b   1.000
_cell.length_c   1.000
_cell.angle_alpha   90.00
_cell.angle_beta   90.00
_cell.angle_gamma   90.00
#
_symmetry.space_group_name_H-M   'P 1'
#
loop_
_entity.id
_entity.type
_entity.pdbx_description
1 polymer ?
#
loop_
_entity_poly.entity_id
_entity_poly.type
_entity_poly.pdbx_seq_one_letter_code
_entity_poly.pdbx_strand_id
1 'polypeptide(L)'
;MSDANFTATVPQQSLQSKLSQPLPVSSLGEKISKIRNGLRPGQQQMADWQSGPLAVSAVPGAGKSTGMAAAAAIAIARQYDSPEFRPSSRRQIVVVTFTRSAAANIKAKIRKYLREDLSLPQTGFAVYTLHGLALNIASRHPDLSGLQLENVTLITPSQSHRFIRTAVEQWIANNPGRYLRLLEGYQFDGEETERLRRQSVLRTEVLPELATTVIHEAKSSGIPPEKLREWSKQTTDEYAILSVAAGLYEQYQNLMRSRDFIDYDDMILAALRVLENDSARRIEQNQVFAVFEDEAQDSSPLQTRLLEILASDRGDGGMGSRGVGG
;
A
#
# COMPACT_ATOMS: atom_id res chain seq x y z
N MET A 1 -59.43 -32.79 61.02
CA MET A 1 -58.77 -31.65 60.34
C MET A 1 -57.99 -32.23 59.18
N SER A 2 -58.32 -31.78 57.95
CA SER A 2 -57.50 -31.69 56.71
C SER A 2 -56.58 -32.88 56.31
N ASP A 3 -56.49 -33.37 55.09
CA ASP A 3 -57.01 -32.96 53.78
C ASP A 3 -56.89 -34.15 52.80
N ALA A 4 -57.76 -34.16 51.80
CA ALA A 4 -57.60 -34.92 50.57
C ALA A 4 -56.47 -34.33 49.70
N ASN A 5 -55.76 -35.15 48.92
CA ASN A 5 -55.67 -34.93 47.47
C ASN A 5 -54.89 -36.01 46.68
N PHE A 6 -55.54 -36.38 45.58
CA PHE A 6 -55.05 -37.04 44.36
C PHE A 6 -53.89 -36.29 43.68
N THR A 7 -53.02 -37.00 42.96
CA THR A 7 -52.54 -36.69 41.58
C THR A 7 -51.53 -37.78 41.13
N ALA A 8 -51.93 -38.72 40.28
CA ALA A 8 -51.87 -38.69 38.81
C ALA A 8 -50.44 -38.74 38.23
N THR A 9 -50.10 -39.92 37.71
CA THR A 9 -48.97 -40.24 36.81
C THR A 9 -48.87 -39.27 35.64
N VAL A 10 -47.72 -38.63 35.48
CA VAL A 10 -47.37 -37.85 34.28
C VAL A 10 -46.85 -38.81 33.20
N PRO A 11 -47.41 -38.82 31.97
CA PRO A 11 -46.91 -39.68 30.90
C PRO A 11 -45.57 -39.19 30.35
N GLN A 12 -44.59 -40.10 30.24
CA GLN A 12 -43.37 -39.96 29.44
C GLN A 12 -43.69 -39.90 27.94
N GLN A 13 -44.25 -38.80 27.45
CA GLN A 13 -44.39 -38.55 26.01
C GLN A 13 -44.21 -37.05 25.70
N SER A 14 -42.97 -36.56 25.71
CA SER A 14 -42.63 -35.25 25.11
C SER A 14 -41.13 -34.95 24.97
N LEU A 15 -40.27 -35.96 24.83
CA LEU A 15 -38.81 -35.73 24.70
C LEU A 15 -38.22 -36.05 23.31
N GLN A 16 -39.01 -36.57 22.37
CA GLN A 16 -38.50 -36.95 21.04
C GLN A 16 -38.95 -36.05 19.88
N SER A 17 -39.77 -35.01 20.10
CA SER A 17 -40.24 -34.11 19.02
C SER A 17 -39.41 -32.83 18.84
N LYS A 18 -38.29 -32.67 19.56
CA LYS A 18 -37.44 -31.46 19.50
C LYS A 18 -36.14 -31.59 18.69
N LEU A 19 -35.96 -32.66 17.92
CA LEU A 19 -34.71 -32.91 17.18
C LEU A 19 -34.78 -32.72 15.66
N SER A 20 -35.81 -32.02 15.18
CA SER A 20 -35.97 -31.72 13.74
C SER A 20 -36.24 -30.23 13.51
N GLN A 21 -35.39 -29.36 14.04
CA GLN A 21 -35.28 -27.99 13.51
C GLN A 21 -33.98 -27.89 12.71
N PRO A 22 -34.04 -27.51 11.41
CA PRO A 22 -32.82 -27.15 10.70
C PRO A 22 -32.16 -25.99 11.46
N LEU A 23 -30.86 -26.11 11.75
CA LEU A 23 -30.03 -25.04 12.29
C LEU A 23 -30.20 -23.78 11.41
N PRO A 24 -30.15 -22.55 11.97
CA PRO A 24 -30.49 -21.34 11.24
C PRO A 24 -29.35 -20.93 10.28
N VAL A 25 -29.31 -21.57 9.12
CA VAL A 25 -28.48 -21.17 7.96
C VAL A 25 -29.07 -19.94 7.25
N SER A 26 -30.07 -19.26 7.83
CA SER A 26 -30.71 -18.06 7.27
C SER A 26 -30.22 -16.72 7.86
N SER A 27 -29.54 -16.71 9.01
CA SER A 27 -29.32 -15.45 9.77
C SER A 27 -28.20 -14.55 9.23
N LEU A 28 -27.16 -15.11 8.59
CA LEU A 28 -26.01 -14.32 8.13
C LEU A 28 -26.31 -13.60 6.81
N GLY A 29 -27.01 -14.26 5.89
CA GLY A 29 -27.48 -13.66 4.64
C GLY A 29 -28.38 -12.44 4.90
N GLU A 30 -29.33 -12.55 5.83
CA GLU A 30 -30.18 -11.43 6.24
C GLU A 30 -29.37 -10.25 6.83
N LYS A 31 -28.38 -10.54 7.68
CA LYS A 31 -27.48 -9.52 8.25
C LYS A 31 -26.65 -8.83 7.15
N ILE A 32 -26.11 -9.58 6.19
CA ILE A 32 -25.40 -9.04 5.03
C ILE A 32 -26.32 -8.13 4.21
N SER A 33 -27.53 -8.58 3.89
CA SER A 33 -28.52 -7.80 3.15
C SER A 33 -28.90 -6.52 3.89
N LYS A 34 -29.02 -6.57 5.23
CA LYS A 34 -29.29 -5.38 6.06
C LYS A 34 -28.18 -4.34 5.93
N ILE A 35 -26.92 -4.75 6.01
CA ILE A 35 -25.77 -3.84 5.84
C ILE A 35 -25.77 -3.25 4.43
N ARG A 36 -25.88 -4.10 3.41
CA ARG A 36 -25.92 -3.69 1.98
C ARG A 36 -27.02 -2.64 1.73
N ASN A 37 -28.23 -2.91 2.20
CA ASN A 37 -29.38 -2.01 1.98
C ASN A 37 -29.29 -0.71 2.77
N GLY A 38 -28.47 -0.66 3.84
CA GLY A 38 -28.15 0.56 4.57
C GLY A 38 -27.14 1.47 3.86
N LEU A 39 -26.46 0.98 2.82
CA LEU A 39 -25.51 1.75 2.03
C LEU A 39 -26.23 2.57 0.94
N ARG A 40 -25.64 3.72 0.59
CA ARG A 40 -26.12 4.56 -0.52
C ARG A 40 -26.04 3.77 -1.83
N PRO A 41 -26.89 4.04 -2.84
CA PRO A 41 -26.87 3.31 -4.11
C PRO A 41 -25.48 3.20 -4.77
N GLY A 42 -24.71 4.30 -4.80
CA GLY A 42 -23.33 4.29 -5.34
C GLY A 42 -22.31 3.51 -4.50
N GLN A 43 -22.65 3.10 -3.28
CA GLN A 43 -21.81 2.27 -2.40
C GLN A 43 -22.24 0.79 -2.42
N GLN A 44 -23.37 0.44 -3.01
CA GLN A 44 -23.83 -0.96 -3.04
C GLN A 44 -22.95 -1.82 -3.94
N GLN A 45 -22.38 -1.24 -5.00
CA GLN A 45 -21.50 -1.97 -5.92
C GLN A 45 -20.30 -2.62 -5.22
N MET A 46 -19.67 -1.91 -4.27
CA MET A 46 -18.57 -2.49 -3.47
C MET A 46 -19.05 -3.57 -2.49
N ALA A 47 -20.26 -3.44 -1.93
CA ALA A 47 -20.84 -4.49 -1.08
C ALA A 47 -21.24 -5.75 -1.88
N ASP A 48 -21.58 -5.58 -3.15
CA ASP A 48 -21.95 -6.67 -4.07
C ASP A 48 -20.74 -7.39 -4.66
N TRP A 49 -19.53 -6.86 -4.46
CA TRP A 49 -18.30 -7.45 -4.94
C TRP A 49 -18.09 -8.88 -4.43
N GLN A 50 -17.84 -9.82 -5.34
CA GLN A 50 -17.58 -11.23 -5.00
C GLN A 50 -16.15 -11.66 -5.33
N SER A 51 -15.65 -11.26 -6.50
CA SER A 51 -14.31 -11.57 -6.98
C SER A 51 -13.93 -10.64 -8.14
N GLY A 52 -12.67 -10.69 -8.56
CA GLY A 52 -12.17 -9.93 -9.70
C GLY A 52 -11.92 -8.44 -9.41
N PRO A 53 -11.38 -7.69 -10.39
CA PRO A 53 -11.13 -6.26 -10.22
C PRO A 53 -12.44 -5.47 -10.17
N LEU A 54 -12.49 -4.48 -9.27
CA LEU A 54 -13.59 -3.53 -9.17
C LEU A 54 -13.03 -2.14 -8.86
N ALA A 55 -13.40 -1.17 -9.69
CA ALA A 55 -13.14 0.24 -9.45
C ALA A 55 -14.46 0.95 -9.09
N VAL A 56 -14.45 1.74 -8.01
CA VAL A 56 -15.58 2.57 -7.61
C VAL A 56 -15.13 4.02 -7.55
N SER A 57 -15.74 4.85 -8.40
CA SER A 57 -15.52 6.30 -8.38
C SER A 57 -16.38 6.95 -7.30
N ALA A 58 -15.78 7.81 -6.48
CA ALA A 58 -16.48 8.54 -5.44
C ALA A 58 -15.92 9.96 -5.32
N VAL A 59 -16.82 10.94 -5.18
CA VAL A 59 -16.47 12.34 -4.92
C VAL A 59 -16.07 12.50 -3.45
N PRO A 60 -15.16 13.42 -3.09
CA PRO A 60 -14.85 13.72 -1.69
C PRO A 60 -16.11 13.91 -0.83
N GLY A 61 -16.15 13.30 0.35
CA GLY A 61 -17.31 13.35 1.25
C GLY A 61 -18.47 12.40 0.90
N ALA A 62 -18.40 11.61 -0.18
CA ALA A 62 -19.44 10.66 -0.56
C ALA A 62 -19.60 9.45 0.40
N GLY A 63 -18.75 9.33 1.42
CA GLY A 63 -18.76 8.24 2.39
C GLY A 63 -18.01 6.99 1.93
N LYS A 64 -17.06 7.12 1.01
CA LYS A 64 -16.22 6.04 0.45
C LYS A 64 -15.68 5.09 1.52
N SER A 65 -15.02 5.62 2.55
CA SER A 65 -14.45 4.79 3.62
C SER A 65 -15.49 4.01 4.43
N THR A 66 -16.72 4.50 4.55
CA THR A 66 -17.81 3.75 5.20
C THR A 66 -18.31 2.62 4.32
N GLY A 67 -18.52 2.88 3.03
CA GLY A 67 -18.86 1.84 2.07
C GLY A 67 -17.78 0.76 2.00
N MET A 68 -16.51 1.15 1.93
CA MET A 68 -15.39 0.21 1.83
C MET A 68 -15.27 -0.66 3.09
N ALA A 69 -15.48 -0.09 4.28
CA ALA A 69 -15.50 -0.86 5.53
C ALA A 69 -16.67 -1.86 5.56
N ALA A 70 -17.85 -1.48 5.09
CA ALA A 70 -19.00 -2.36 4.98
C ALA A 70 -18.75 -3.48 3.96
N ALA A 71 -18.22 -3.15 2.78
CA ALA A 71 -17.83 -4.10 1.74
C ALA A 71 -16.81 -5.13 2.26
N ALA A 72 -15.78 -4.67 2.98
CA ALA A 72 -14.79 -5.55 3.58
C ALA A 72 -15.42 -6.50 4.61
N ALA A 73 -16.29 -5.98 5.48
CA ALA A 73 -17.00 -6.81 6.46
C ALA A 73 -17.92 -7.85 5.79
N ILE A 74 -18.63 -7.47 4.72
CA ILE A 74 -19.48 -8.38 3.93
C ILE A 74 -18.62 -9.45 3.24
N ALA A 75 -17.49 -9.07 2.64
CA ALA A 75 -16.57 -10.02 1.99
C ALA A 75 -16.02 -11.04 2.99
N ILE A 76 -15.66 -10.60 4.20
CA ILE A 76 -15.25 -11.50 5.29
C ILE A 76 -16.40 -12.41 5.70
N ALA A 77 -17.62 -11.88 5.86
CA ALA A 77 -18.78 -12.68 6.24
C ALA A 77 -19.09 -13.79 5.24
N ARG A 78 -18.98 -13.51 3.94
CA ARG A 78 -19.15 -14.52 2.87
C ARG A 78 -18.16 -15.68 2.97
N GLN A 79 -16.97 -15.47 3.53
CA GLN A 79 -16.01 -16.57 3.76
C GLN A 79 -16.51 -17.57 4.81
N TYR A 80 -17.32 -17.14 5.79
CA TYR A 80 -17.89 -18.03 6.81
C TYR A 80 -19.05 -18.89 6.28
N ASP A 81 -19.69 -18.47 5.19
CA ASP A 81 -20.83 -19.14 4.57
C ASP A 81 -20.41 -20.10 3.44
N SER A 82 -19.14 -20.05 3.02
CA SER A 82 -18.65 -20.88 1.92
C SER A 82 -18.45 -22.34 2.35
N PRO A 83 -18.99 -23.33 1.61
CA PRO A 83 -18.81 -24.74 1.90
C PRO A 83 -17.34 -25.22 1.74
N GLU A 84 -16.50 -24.44 1.06
CA GLU A 84 -15.06 -24.69 0.93
C GLU A 84 -14.24 -24.07 2.07
N PHE A 85 -14.87 -23.42 3.05
CA PHE A 85 -14.19 -22.81 4.18
C PHE A 85 -13.45 -23.87 5.01
N ARG A 86 -12.14 -23.96 4.80
CA ARG A 86 -11.25 -24.69 5.71
C ARG A 86 -10.77 -23.71 6.79
N PRO A 87 -11.07 -23.98 8.09
CA PRO A 87 -10.64 -23.14 9.21
C PRO A 87 -9.13 -22.88 9.27
N SER A 88 -8.33 -23.74 8.62
CA SER A 88 -6.86 -23.70 8.55
C SER A 88 -6.31 -22.71 7.50
N SER A 89 -7.11 -22.31 6.51
CA SER A 89 -6.71 -21.38 5.44
C SER A 89 -7.38 -20.03 5.63
N ARG A 90 -7.15 -19.40 6.80
CA ARG A 90 -7.62 -18.05 7.13
C ARG A 90 -6.89 -17.01 6.28
N ARG A 91 -7.26 -16.92 5.00
CA ARG A 91 -6.92 -15.78 4.17
C ARG A 91 -7.55 -14.53 4.77
N GLN A 92 -6.87 -13.40 4.64
CA GLN A 92 -7.34 -12.11 5.10
C GLN A 92 -7.62 -11.18 3.91
N ILE A 93 -8.53 -10.23 4.12
CA ILE A 93 -8.62 -9.06 3.26
C ILE A 93 -7.59 -8.04 3.71
N VAL A 94 -6.81 -7.50 2.78
CA VAL A 94 -5.87 -6.40 3.04
C VAL A 94 -6.53 -5.11 2.57
N VAL A 95 -6.68 -4.15 3.48
CA VAL A 95 -7.16 -2.82 3.15
C VAL A 95 -6.01 -1.82 3.27
N VAL A 96 -5.75 -1.05 2.23
CA VAL A 96 -4.69 -0.04 2.21
C VAL A 96 -5.27 1.36 2.06
N THR A 97 -4.62 2.33 2.70
CA THR A 97 -5.01 3.74 2.67
C THR A 97 -3.78 4.64 2.60
N PHE A 98 -3.94 5.91 2.22
CA PHE A 98 -2.81 6.84 2.22
C PHE A 98 -2.32 7.23 3.62
N THR A 99 -3.25 7.50 4.56
CA THR A 99 -2.92 8.04 5.90
C THR A 99 -3.15 7.05 7.03
N ARG A 100 -2.39 7.20 8.12
CA ARG A 100 -2.56 6.39 9.34
C ARG A 100 -3.92 6.62 10.00
N SER A 101 -4.45 7.83 9.94
CA SER A 101 -5.78 8.17 10.48
C SER A 101 -6.90 7.49 9.69
N ALA A 102 -6.80 7.46 8.35
CA ALA A 102 -7.73 6.73 7.49
C ALA A 102 -7.70 5.21 7.79
N ALA A 103 -6.51 4.62 7.85
CA ALA A 103 -6.34 3.21 8.22
C ALA A 103 -6.99 2.88 9.58
N ALA A 104 -6.75 3.71 10.60
CA ALA A 104 -7.34 3.52 11.93
C ALA A 104 -8.88 3.64 11.90
N ASN A 105 -9.41 4.62 11.17
CA ASN A 105 -10.85 4.84 11.03
C ASN A 105 -11.55 3.65 10.34
N ILE A 106 -11.01 3.19 9.21
CA ILE A 106 -11.54 2.05 8.47
C ILE A 106 -11.45 0.78 9.30
N LYS A 107 -10.32 0.54 9.98
CA LYS A 107 -10.16 -0.61 10.89
C LYS A 107 -11.21 -0.61 11.99
N ALA A 108 -11.50 0.53 12.61
CA ALA A 108 -12.54 0.64 13.64
C ALA A 108 -13.93 0.33 13.07
N LYS A 109 -14.26 0.84 11.88
CA LYS A 109 -15.54 0.58 11.21
C LYS A 109 -15.72 -0.90 10.84
N ILE A 110 -14.70 -1.56 10.27
CA ILE A 110 -14.75 -2.99 9.95
C ILE A 110 -15.02 -3.80 11.22
N ARG A 111 -14.32 -3.51 12.32
CA ARG A 111 -14.53 -4.17 13.62
C ARG A 111 -15.95 -4.00 14.14
N LYS A 112 -16.53 -2.81 13.96
CA LYS A 112 -17.91 -2.52 14.34
C LYS A 112 -18.88 -3.39 13.57
N TYR A 113 -18.80 -3.40 12.23
CA TYR A 113 -19.67 -4.23 11.38
C TYR A 113 -19.56 -5.72 11.72
N LEU A 114 -18.33 -6.23 11.92
CA LEU A 114 -18.12 -7.63 12.29
C LEU A 114 -18.77 -7.97 13.63
N ARG A 115 -18.59 -7.12 14.65
CA ARG A 115 -19.08 -7.40 16.02
C ARG A 115 -20.58 -7.17 16.17
N GLU A 116 -21.05 -5.99 15.80
CA GLU A 116 -22.40 -5.50 16.11
C GLU A 116 -23.43 -5.99 15.08
N ASP A 117 -23.10 -5.92 13.79
CA ASP A 117 -24.06 -6.23 12.73
C ASP A 117 -24.02 -7.70 12.30
N LEU A 118 -22.83 -8.29 12.22
CA LEU A 118 -22.63 -9.66 11.72
C LEU A 118 -22.50 -10.71 12.82
N SER A 119 -22.15 -10.31 14.04
CA SER A 119 -21.85 -11.22 15.17
C SER A 119 -20.69 -12.19 14.88
N LEU A 120 -19.68 -11.72 14.15
CA LEU A 120 -18.48 -12.47 13.76
C LEU A 120 -17.24 -12.04 14.56
N PRO A 121 -16.20 -12.91 14.63
CA PRO A 121 -14.90 -12.53 15.17
C PRO A 121 -14.29 -11.37 14.39
N GLN A 122 -13.59 -10.46 15.09
CA GLN A 122 -12.90 -9.31 14.50
C GLN A 122 -11.55 -9.70 13.87
N THR A 123 -11.54 -10.79 13.09
CA THR A 123 -10.38 -11.39 12.42
C THR A 123 -10.66 -11.54 10.93
N GLY A 124 -9.66 -11.95 10.15
CA GLY A 124 -9.80 -12.13 8.69
C GLY A 124 -9.57 -10.86 7.88
N PHE A 125 -8.96 -9.83 8.49
CA PHE A 125 -8.57 -8.62 7.78
C PHE A 125 -7.34 -7.96 8.41
N ALA A 126 -6.60 -7.23 7.58
CA ALA A 126 -5.55 -6.32 7.99
C ALA A 126 -5.75 -4.96 7.31
N VAL A 127 -5.41 -3.87 8.02
CA VAL A 127 -5.52 -2.50 7.49
C VAL A 127 -4.19 -1.80 7.69
N TYR A 128 -3.63 -1.28 6.62
CA TYR A 128 -2.32 -0.64 6.60
C TYR A 128 -2.37 0.69 5.84
N THR A 129 -1.34 1.52 6.03
CA THR A 129 -0.96 2.43 4.95
C THR A 129 -0.18 1.66 3.87
N LEU A 130 -0.09 2.18 2.64
CA LEU A 130 0.73 1.54 1.59
C LEU A 130 2.16 1.25 2.05
N HIS A 131 2.83 2.26 2.61
CA HIS A 131 4.17 2.09 3.20
C HIS A 131 4.17 1.10 4.37
N GLY A 132 3.14 1.10 5.21
CA GLY A 132 3.03 0.16 6.34
C GLY A 132 2.90 -1.30 5.89
N LEU A 133 2.15 -1.54 4.80
CA LEU A 133 2.06 -2.85 4.16
C LEU A 133 3.42 -3.26 3.58
N ALA A 134 4.07 -2.37 2.86
CA ALA A 134 5.36 -2.64 2.24
C ALA A 134 6.43 -2.99 3.28
N LEU A 135 6.53 -2.22 4.38
CA LEU A 135 7.42 -2.56 5.49
C LEU A 135 7.04 -3.88 6.14
N ASN A 136 5.75 -4.17 6.33
CA ASN A 136 5.34 -5.45 6.90
C ASN A 136 5.75 -6.66 6.05
N ILE A 137 5.71 -6.54 4.72
CA ILE A 137 6.20 -7.56 3.79
C ILE A 137 7.73 -7.67 3.89
N ALA A 138 8.44 -6.54 3.83
CA ALA A 138 9.90 -6.50 3.95
C ALA A 138 10.38 -7.13 5.27
N SER A 139 9.76 -6.80 6.41
CA SER A 139 10.10 -7.33 7.73
C SER A 139 9.83 -8.81 7.93
N ARG A 140 8.94 -9.42 7.14
CA ARG A 140 8.71 -10.86 7.19
C ARG A 140 9.73 -11.66 6.37
N HIS A 141 10.44 -10.99 5.46
CA HIS A 141 11.44 -11.60 4.58
C HIS A 141 12.72 -10.74 4.54
N PRO A 142 13.42 -10.58 5.68
CA PRO A 142 14.56 -9.67 5.80
C PRO A 142 15.66 -9.99 4.77
N ASP A 143 15.96 -11.27 4.57
CA ASP A 143 16.98 -11.77 3.64
C ASP A 143 16.72 -11.40 2.18
N LEU A 144 15.44 -11.19 1.81
CA LEU A 144 15.03 -10.84 0.44
C LEU A 144 14.77 -9.33 0.28
N SER A 145 14.50 -8.62 1.38
CA SER A 145 14.15 -7.21 1.34
C SER A 145 15.30 -6.31 0.89
N GLY A 146 16.55 -6.76 1.09
CA GLY A 146 17.74 -5.94 0.89
C GLY A 146 17.88 -4.77 1.88
N LEU A 147 17.09 -4.79 2.97
CA LEU A 147 17.15 -3.81 4.06
C LEU A 147 17.69 -4.46 5.32
N GLN A 148 18.58 -3.77 6.04
CA GLN A 148 19.05 -4.17 7.36
C GLN A 148 18.05 -3.73 8.44
N LEU A 149 16.87 -4.36 8.46
CA LEU A 149 15.72 -3.88 9.23
C LEU A 149 15.95 -3.76 10.74
N GLU A 150 16.99 -4.41 11.28
CA GLU A 150 17.40 -4.31 12.69
C GLU A 150 18.02 -2.93 13.03
N ASN A 151 18.70 -2.30 12.07
CA ASN A 151 19.43 -1.04 12.27
C ASN A 151 18.84 0.14 11.47
N VAL A 152 17.85 -0.13 10.63
CA VAL A 152 17.33 0.85 9.69
C VAL A 152 16.54 1.94 10.40
N THR A 153 16.86 3.19 10.10
CA THR A 153 16.11 4.36 10.56
C THR A 153 15.27 4.94 9.43
N LEU A 154 13.95 5.01 9.61
CA LEU A 154 13.05 5.67 8.66
C LEU A 154 13.21 7.19 8.75
N ILE A 155 13.56 7.83 7.64
CA ILE A 155 13.62 9.28 7.57
C ILE A 155 12.27 9.88 7.22
N THR A 156 11.95 11.00 7.86
CA THR A 156 10.75 11.79 7.53
C THR A 156 11.03 12.72 6.33
N PRO A 157 10.00 13.25 5.65
CA PRO A 157 10.19 14.18 4.53
C PRO A 157 11.02 15.40 4.94
N SER A 158 10.82 15.91 6.17
CA SER A 158 11.63 17.01 6.72
C SER A 158 13.11 16.67 6.90
N GLN A 159 13.43 15.44 7.28
CA GLN A 159 14.82 14.98 7.38
C GLN A 159 15.42 14.76 5.99
N SER A 160 14.63 14.28 5.02
CA SER A 160 15.06 14.11 3.63
C SER A 160 15.64 15.40 3.04
N HIS A 161 15.04 16.57 3.31
CA HIS A 161 15.60 17.86 2.87
C HIS A 161 17.05 18.11 3.32
N ARG A 162 17.42 17.68 4.53
CA ARG A 162 18.81 17.81 5.03
C ARG A 162 19.76 16.89 4.27
N PHE A 163 19.33 15.68 3.98
CA PHE A 163 20.12 14.71 3.20
C PHE A 163 20.28 15.16 1.75
N ILE A 164 19.22 15.69 1.15
CA ILE A 164 19.25 16.27 -0.20
C ILE A 164 20.25 17.41 -0.28
N ARG A 165 20.21 18.36 0.67
CA ARG A 165 21.21 19.44 0.72
C ARG A 165 22.63 18.90 0.84
N THR A 166 22.85 17.89 1.68
CA THR A 166 24.17 17.26 1.84
C THR A 166 24.61 16.57 0.54
N ALA A 167 23.71 15.89 -0.15
CA ALA A 167 23.96 15.23 -1.43
C ALA A 167 24.30 16.23 -2.55
N VAL A 168 23.61 17.38 -2.59
CA VAL A 168 23.92 18.49 -3.50
C VAL A 168 25.35 18.98 -3.28
N GLU A 169 25.73 19.22 -2.01
CA GLU A 169 27.09 19.67 -1.67
C GLU A 169 28.17 18.66 -2.06
N GLN A 170 27.93 17.37 -1.81
CA GLN A 170 28.82 16.29 -2.25
C GLN A 170 28.90 16.21 -3.78
N TRP A 171 27.78 16.38 -4.48
CA TRP A 171 27.74 16.37 -5.94
C TRP A 171 28.56 17.53 -6.52
N ILE A 172 28.42 18.74 -5.99
CA ILE A 172 29.19 19.92 -6.40
C ILE A 172 30.69 19.67 -6.21
N ALA A 173 31.09 19.18 -5.04
CA ALA A 173 32.49 18.87 -4.75
C ALA A 173 33.09 17.83 -5.70
N ASN A 174 32.30 16.82 -6.09
CA ASN A 174 32.72 15.76 -6.99
C ASN A 174 32.64 16.13 -8.48
N ASN A 175 31.94 17.21 -8.83
CA ASN A 175 31.69 17.61 -10.23
C ASN A 175 31.94 19.11 -10.47
N PRO A 176 33.12 19.65 -10.12
CA PRO A 176 33.38 21.09 -10.18
C PRO A 176 33.19 21.67 -11.59
N GLY A 177 33.63 20.97 -12.64
CA GLY A 177 33.48 21.44 -14.02
C GLY A 177 32.03 21.53 -14.49
N ARG A 178 31.17 20.58 -14.09
CA ARG A 178 29.73 20.63 -14.43
C ARG A 178 29.03 21.73 -13.65
N TYR A 179 29.36 21.87 -12.37
CA TYR A 179 28.83 22.94 -11.53
C TYR A 179 29.21 24.33 -12.06
N LEU A 180 30.46 24.52 -12.48
CA LEU A 180 30.91 25.77 -13.11
C LEU A 180 30.12 26.08 -14.39
N ARG A 181 29.86 25.09 -15.25
CA ARG A 181 29.01 25.29 -16.44
C ARG A 181 27.59 25.74 -16.09
N LEU A 182 26.98 25.16 -15.04
CA LEU A 182 25.66 25.58 -14.56
C LEU A 182 25.69 27.02 -14.02
N LEU A 183 26.78 27.40 -13.34
CA LEU A 183 26.97 28.73 -12.77
C LEU A 183 27.14 29.80 -13.86
N GLU A 184 27.96 29.50 -14.87
CA GLU A 184 28.20 30.37 -16.03
C GLU A 184 26.93 30.53 -16.88
N GLY A 185 26.16 29.46 -17.10
CA GLY A 185 24.91 29.52 -17.86
C GLY A 185 25.08 30.12 -19.26
N TYR A 186 23.98 30.60 -19.84
CA TYR A 186 23.99 31.34 -21.11
C TYR A 186 24.14 32.83 -20.80
N GLN A 187 25.15 33.49 -21.40
CA GLN A 187 25.44 34.93 -21.23
C GLN A 187 25.74 35.34 -19.78
N PHE A 188 26.92 34.99 -19.30
CA PHE A 188 27.48 35.52 -18.05
C PHE A 188 28.58 36.54 -18.37
N ASP A 189 28.38 37.76 -17.91
CA ASP A 189 29.26 38.92 -18.12
C ASP A 189 30.49 38.92 -17.19
N GLY A 190 30.58 37.95 -16.28
CA GLY A 190 31.69 37.82 -15.35
C GLY A 190 31.51 38.61 -14.06
N GLU A 191 30.38 39.31 -13.88
CA GLU A 191 30.17 40.15 -12.69
C GLU A 191 30.12 39.29 -11.41
N GLU A 192 30.94 39.64 -10.43
CA GLU A 192 31.06 38.88 -9.17
C GLU A 192 29.74 38.87 -8.39
N THR A 193 28.97 39.96 -8.42
CA THR A 193 27.65 40.04 -7.77
C THR A 193 26.69 39.00 -8.35
N GLU A 194 26.63 38.90 -9.69
CA GLU A 194 25.77 37.94 -10.38
C GLU A 194 26.26 36.51 -10.18
N ARG A 195 27.59 36.29 -10.14
CA ARG A 195 28.19 34.99 -9.80
C ARG A 195 27.72 34.49 -8.44
N LEU A 196 27.85 35.33 -7.41
CA LEU A 196 27.46 34.99 -6.04
C LEU A 196 25.95 34.73 -5.94
N ARG A 197 25.13 35.52 -6.64
CA ARG A 197 23.68 35.32 -6.71
C ARG A 197 23.33 33.97 -7.32
N ARG A 198 23.88 33.64 -8.49
CA ARG A 198 23.64 32.34 -9.16
C ARG A 198 24.14 31.16 -8.33
N GLN A 199 25.30 31.30 -7.71
CA GLN A 199 25.83 30.29 -6.79
C GLN A 199 24.87 30.03 -5.63
N SER A 200 24.32 31.09 -5.03
CA SER A 200 23.33 30.97 -3.97
C SER A 200 22.11 30.20 -4.48
N VAL A 201 21.47 30.68 -5.54
CA VAL A 201 20.23 30.10 -6.10
C VAL A 201 20.42 28.64 -6.52
N LEU A 202 21.54 28.29 -7.19
CA LEU A 202 21.82 26.91 -7.58
C LEU A 202 21.93 25.98 -6.38
N ARG A 203 22.60 26.41 -5.30
CA ARG A 203 22.84 25.58 -4.11
C ARG A 203 21.63 25.49 -3.18
N THR A 204 20.81 26.54 -3.12
CA THR A 204 19.71 26.61 -2.15
C THR A 204 18.34 26.25 -2.70
N GLU A 205 18.14 26.39 -4.01
CA GLU A 205 16.83 26.23 -4.65
C GLU A 205 16.92 25.21 -5.80
N VAL A 206 17.65 25.52 -6.88
CA VAL A 206 17.56 24.75 -8.14
C VAL A 206 18.05 23.31 -7.99
N LEU A 207 19.27 23.08 -7.48
CA LEU A 207 19.80 21.72 -7.33
C LEU A 207 19.04 20.90 -6.27
N PRO A 208 18.68 21.46 -5.10
CA PRO A 208 17.82 20.76 -4.14
C PRO A 208 16.44 20.39 -4.69
N GLU A 209 15.77 21.28 -5.44
CA GLU A 209 14.48 21.00 -6.07
C GLU A 209 14.61 19.91 -7.13
N LEU A 210 15.60 20.03 -8.03
CA LEU A 210 15.90 19.00 -9.03
C LEU A 210 16.16 17.65 -8.36
N ALA A 211 16.98 17.62 -7.30
CA ALA A 211 17.26 16.41 -6.54
C ALA A 211 15.96 15.82 -5.95
N THR A 212 15.15 16.64 -5.29
CA THR A 212 13.88 16.19 -4.69
C THR A 212 12.97 15.55 -5.74
N THR A 213 12.76 16.24 -6.86
CA THR A 213 11.92 15.75 -7.96
C THR A 213 12.48 14.47 -8.56
N VAL A 214 13.75 14.44 -8.96
CA VAL A 214 14.30 13.25 -9.62
C VAL A 214 14.37 12.05 -8.69
N ILE A 215 14.72 12.24 -7.42
CA ILE A 215 14.80 11.14 -6.44
C ILE A 215 13.41 10.51 -6.26
N HIS A 216 12.39 11.35 -6.08
CA HIS A 216 11.03 10.86 -5.90
C HIS A 216 10.51 10.17 -7.17
N GLU A 217 10.56 10.82 -8.33
CA GLU A 217 10.05 10.27 -9.59
C GLU A 217 10.78 8.99 -10.03
N ALA A 218 12.11 8.97 -9.86
CA ALA A 218 12.90 7.80 -10.20
C ALA A 218 12.58 6.63 -9.27
N LYS A 219 12.53 6.85 -7.95
CA LYS A 219 12.20 5.78 -7.01
C LYS A 219 10.76 5.31 -7.16
N SER A 220 9.80 6.21 -7.32
CA SER A 220 8.37 5.88 -7.51
C SER A 220 8.10 5.08 -8.80
N SER A 221 9.03 5.14 -9.75
CA SER A 221 9.04 4.40 -11.01
C SER A 221 10.00 3.20 -11.04
N GLY A 222 10.75 2.94 -9.96
CA GLY A 222 11.71 1.83 -9.89
C GLY A 222 12.95 1.99 -10.75
N ILE A 223 13.34 3.24 -11.03
CA ILE A 223 14.49 3.59 -11.84
C ILE A 223 15.69 3.82 -10.92
N PRO A 224 16.75 2.99 -10.98
CA PRO A 224 17.95 3.20 -10.18
C PRO A 224 18.86 4.29 -10.79
N PRO A 225 19.79 4.88 -10.01
CA PRO A 225 20.69 5.94 -10.49
C PRO A 225 21.50 5.56 -11.74
N GLU A 226 21.90 4.30 -11.85
CA GLU A 226 22.66 3.76 -12.98
C GLU A 226 21.87 3.84 -14.29
N LYS A 227 20.56 3.56 -14.23
CA LYS A 227 19.67 3.63 -15.39
C LYS A 227 19.42 5.06 -15.84
N LEU A 228 19.25 6.00 -14.91
CA LEU A 228 19.21 7.44 -15.25
C LEU A 228 20.50 7.89 -15.92
N ARG A 229 21.65 7.41 -15.44
CA ARG A 229 22.96 7.71 -16.04
C ARG A 229 23.05 7.15 -17.47
N GLU A 230 22.55 5.95 -17.72
CA GLU A 230 22.48 5.39 -19.08
C GLU A 230 21.62 6.25 -20.01
N TRP A 231 20.43 6.65 -19.58
CA TRP A 231 19.57 7.55 -20.36
C TRP A 231 20.25 8.90 -20.62
N SER A 232 20.96 9.44 -19.63
CA SER A 232 21.69 10.70 -19.80
C SER A 232 22.77 10.64 -20.89
N LYS A 233 23.28 9.46 -21.25
CA LYS A 233 24.23 9.29 -22.37
C LYS A 233 23.55 9.34 -23.74
N GLN A 234 22.24 9.09 -23.78
CA GLN A 234 21.43 9.05 -25.01
C GLN A 234 20.72 10.39 -25.25
N THR A 235 20.58 11.21 -24.21
CA THR A 235 20.04 12.57 -24.31
C THR A 235 21.16 13.56 -24.63
N THR A 236 20.89 14.49 -25.53
CA THR A 236 21.77 15.63 -25.79
C THR A 236 21.08 16.89 -25.29
N ASP A 237 21.59 17.46 -24.20
CA ASP A 237 21.17 18.75 -23.68
C ASP A 237 22.37 19.57 -23.21
N GLU A 238 22.31 20.89 -23.39
CA GLU A 238 23.43 21.82 -23.18
C GLU A 238 24.04 21.73 -21.77
N TYR A 239 23.17 21.56 -20.77
CA TYR A 239 23.52 21.52 -19.35
C TYR A 239 23.65 20.11 -18.77
N ALA A 240 23.46 19.06 -19.57
CA ALA A 240 23.52 17.67 -19.13
C ALA A 240 22.62 17.39 -17.90
N ILE A 241 21.40 17.94 -17.86
CA ILE A 241 20.50 17.96 -16.70
C ILE A 241 20.20 16.55 -16.21
N LEU A 242 19.94 15.60 -17.10
CA LEU A 242 19.74 14.20 -16.69
C LEU A 242 20.99 13.59 -16.05
N SER A 243 22.18 13.99 -16.51
CA SER A 243 23.44 13.53 -15.93
C SER A 243 23.71 14.18 -14.56
N VAL A 244 23.31 15.44 -14.38
CA VAL A 244 23.30 16.13 -13.08
C VAL A 244 22.35 15.41 -12.13
N ALA A 245 21.11 15.16 -12.57
CA ALA A 245 20.05 14.53 -11.80
C ALA A 245 20.43 13.09 -11.37
N ALA A 246 21.01 12.29 -12.27
CA ALA A 246 21.54 10.97 -11.95
C ALA A 246 22.65 11.04 -10.89
N GLY A 247 23.54 12.03 -10.98
CA GLY A 247 24.60 12.25 -9.99
C GLY A 247 24.06 12.65 -8.62
N LEU A 248 23.08 13.56 -8.58
CA LEU A 248 22.42 13.97 -7.33
C LEU A 248 21.72 12.79 -6.64
N TYR A 249 20.99 11.99 -7.41
CA TYR A 249 20.32 10.80 -6.89
C TYR A 249 21.32 9.76 -6.36
N GLU A 250 22.42 9.52 -7.06
CA GLU A 250 23.48 8.62 -6.60
C GLU A 250 24.10 9.09 -5.27
N GLN A 251 24.42 10.38 -5.14
CA GLN A 251 24.95 10.93 -3.88
C GLN A 251 23.95 10.76 -2.73
N TYR A 252 22.66 11.02 -2.99
CA TYR A 252 21.61 10.81 -1.98
C TYR A 252 21.53 9.33 -1.56
N GLN A 253 21.47 8.39 -2.51
CA GLN A 253 21.39 6.96 -2.16
C GLN A 253 22.62 6.45 -1.43
N ASN A 254 23.81 6.91 -1.80
CA ASN A 254 25.04 6.56 -1.08
C ASN A 254 25.01 7.08 0.36
N LEU A 255 24.56 8.32 0.56
CA LEU A 255 24.40 8.92 1.87
C LEU A 255 23.40 8.15 2.74
N MET A 256 22.25 7.77 2.16
CA MET A 256 21.23 6.97 2.83
C MET A 256 21.77 5.60 3.25
N ARG A 257 22.41 4.86 2.32
CA ARG A 257 22.99 3.54 2.58
C ARG A 257 24.10 3.59 3.62
N SER A 258 24.98 4.58 3.58
CA SER A 258 26.13 4.70 4.50
C SER A 258 25.74 4.89 5.97
N ARG A 259 24.48 5.24 6.24
CA ARG A 259 23.95 5.53 7.57
C ARG A 259 22.73 4.66 7.91
N ASP A 260 22.49 3.61 7.13
CA ASP A 260 21.35 2.70 7.28
C ASP A 260 19.99 3.44 7.34
N PHE A 261 19.87 4.54 6.60
CA PHE A 261 18.61 5.26 6.46
C PHE A 261 17.79 4.70 5.30
N ILE A 262 16.47 4.67 5.47
CA ILE A 262 15.51 4.42 4.39
C ILE A 262 14.48 5.54 4.36
N ASP A 263 13.97 5.85 3.17
CA ASP A 263 12.76 6.63 3.02
C ASP A 263 11.53 5.77 2.67
N TYR A 264 10.40 6.43 2.46
CA TYR A 264 9.14 5.78 2.14
C TYR A 264 9.19 5.00 0.82
N ASP A 265 9.86 5.54 -0.19
CA ASP A 265 9.98 4.88 -1.49
C ASP A 265 10.85 3.62 -1.38
N ASP A 266 11.91 3.64 -0.56
CA ASP A 266 12.73 2.46 -0.28
C ASP A 266 11.92 1.32 0.36
N MET A 267 10.88 1.61 1.15
CA MET A 267 9.99 0.60 1.73
C MET A 267 9.20 -0.13 0.63
N ILE A 268 8.69 0.60 -0.37
CA ILE A 268 7.96 0.02 -1.51
C ILE A 268 8.90 -0.86 -2.34
N LEU A 269 10.08 -0.35 -2.67
CA LEU A 269 11.10 -1.10 -3.43
C LEU A 269 11.52 -2.37 -2.70
N ALA A 270 11.71 -2.33 -1.38
CA ALA A 270 12.06 -3.50 -0.58
C ALA A 270 10.96 -4.57 -0.60
N ALA A 271 9.69 -4.17 -0.50
CA ALA A 271 8.58 -5.10 -0.60
C ALA A 271 8.49 -5.74 -2.00
N LEU A 272 8.69 -4.96 -3.06
CA LEU A 272 8.71 -5.48 -4.42
C LEU A 272 9.85 -6.49 -4.64
N ARG A 273 11.05 -6.22 -4.14
CA ARG A 273 12.16 -7.19 -4.15
C ARG A 273 11.80 -8.51 -3.47
N VAL A 274 11.08 -8.46 -2.35
CA VAL A 274 10.56 -9.69 -1.71
C VAL A 274 9.61 -10.44 -2.64
N LEU A 275 8.71 -9.72 -3.31
CA LEU A 275 7.69 -10.33 -4.20
C LEU A 275 8.25 -10.78 -5.57
N GLU A 276 9.46 -10.37 -5.94
CA GLU A 276 10.18 -10.95 -7.09
C GLU A 276 10.51 -12.42 -6.84
N ASN A 277 10.74 -12.82 -5.59
CA ASN A 277 10.96 -14.21 -5.23
C ASN A 277 9.63 -14.99 -5.24
N ASP A 278 9.54 -16.02 -6.09
CA ASP A 278 8.32 -16.82 -6.26
C ASP A 278 7.81 -17.46 -4.96
N SER A 279 8.69 -17.98 -4.12
CA SER A 279 8.32 -18.64 -2.87
C SER A 279 7.75 -17.63 -1.88
N ALA A 280 8.42 -16.50 -1.68
CA ALA A 280 7.95 -15.42 -0.80
C ALA A 280 6.64 -14.82 -1.33
N ARG A 281 6.56 -14.52 -2.64
CA ARG A 281 5.33 -14.03 -3.28
C ARG A 281 4.15 -14.96 -3.04
N ARG A 282 4.33 -16.27 -3.21
CA ARG A 282 3.28 -17.27 -2.95
C ARG A 282 2.87 -17.28 -1.48
N ILE A 283 3.80 -17.16 -0.54
CA ILE A 283 3.48 -17.07 0.89
C ILE A 283 2.60 -15.85 1.18
N GLU A 284 2.92 -14.71 0.57
CA GLU A 284 2.13 -13.48 0.71
C GLU A 284 0.73 -13.60 0.08
N GLN A 285 0.66 -14.02 -1.18
CA GLN A 285 -0.60 -14.23 -1.90
C GLN A 285 -1.49 -15.26 -1.20
N ASN A 286 -0.92 -16.34 -0.64
CA ASN A 286 -1.68 -17.37 0.06
C ASN A 286 -2.36 -16.87 1.33
N GLN A 287 -1.90 -15.75 1.90
CA GLN A 287 -2.50 -15.13 3.08
C GLN A 287 -3.57 -14.12 2.70
N VAL A 288 -3.67 -13.69 1.44
CA VAL A 288 -4.54 -12.60 1.00
C VAL A 288 -5.59 -13.15 0.03
N PHE A 289 -6.87 -12.90 0.27
CA PHE A 289 -7.93 -13.26 -0.71
C PHE A 289 -8.48 -12.05 -1.45
N ALA A 290 -8.25 -10.84 -0.94
CA ALA A 290 -8.71 -9.60 -1.54
C ALA A 290 -7.83 -8.44 -1.06
N VAL A 291 -7.62 -7.46 -1.94
CA VAL A 291 -6.93 -6.21 -1.64
C VAL A 291 -7.87 -5.05 -1.96
N PHE A 292 -8.18 -4.22 -0.97
CA PHE A 292 -9.00 -3.02 -1.13
C PHE A 292 -8.12 -1.79 -0.93
N GLU A 293 -8.21 -0.84 -1.85
CA GLU A 293 -7.45 0.40 -1.81
C GLU A 293 -8.38 1.60 -1.65
N ASP A 294 -8.09 2.42 -0.65
CA ASP A 294 -8.63 3.78 -0.57
C ASP A 294 -7.68 4.74 -1.28
N GLU A 295 -8.25 5.77 -1.92
CA GLU A 295 -7.50 6.81 -2.64
C GLU A 295 -6.52 6.31 -3.72
N ALA A 296 -6.93 5.31 -4.51
CA ALA A 296 -6.14 4.74 -5.62
C ALA A 296 -5.62 5.77 -6.65
N GLN A 297 -6.25 6.96 -6.74
CA GLN A 297 -5.76 8.04 -7.61
C GLN A 297 -4.43 8.66 -7.16
N ASP A 298 -4.05 8.47 -5.89
CA ASP A 298 -2.84 9.04 -5.28
C ASP A 298 -1.68 8.02 -5.22
N SER A 299 -1.88 6.81 -5.75
CA SER A 299 -0.90 5.72 -5.72
C SER A 299 0.11 5.83 -6.86
N SER A 300 1.38 5.61 -6.54
CA SER A 300 2.44 5.54 -7.56
C SER A 300 2.39 4.25 -8.38
N PRO A 301 3.00 4.18 -9.57
CA PRO A 301 3.02 2.96 -10.39
C PRO A 301 3.53 1.73 -9.63
N LEU A 302 4.58 1.89 -8.80
CA LEU A 302 5.11 0.79 -7.99
C LEU A 302 4.20 0.39 -6.83
N GLN A 303 3.47 1.33 -6.23
CA GLN A 303 2.49 1.02 -5.20
C GLN A 303 1.33 0.22 -5.80
N THR A 304 0.81 0.64 -6.96
CA THR A 304 -0.20 -0.12 -7.70
C THR A 304 0.32 -1.52 -8.04
N ARG A 305 1.56 -1.61 -8.56
CA ARG A 305 2.19 -2.89 -8.88
C ARG A 305 2.28 -3.83 -7.67
N LEU A 306 2.64 -3.29 -6.50
CA LEU A 306 2.70 -4.05 -5.25
C LEU A 306 1.33 -4.68 -4.93
N LEU A 307 0.25 -3.90 -5.03
CA LEU A 307 -1.11 -4.37 -4.76
C LEU A 307 -1.59 -5.38 -5.79
N GLU A 308 -1.31 -5.15 -7.08
CA GLU A 308 -1.65 -6.09 -8.15
C GLU A 308 -0.99 -7.45 -7.95
N ILE A 309 0.29 -7.48 -7.57
CA ILE A 309 0.99 -8.73 -7.27
C ILE A 309 0.30 -9.46 -6.12
N LEU A 310 -0.08 -8.76 -5.05
CA LEU A 310 -0.78 -9.37 -3.91
C LEU A 310 -2.19 -9.83 -4.25
N ALA A 311 -2.88 -9.15 -5.16
CA ALA A 311 -4.25 -9.47 -5.58
C ALA A 311 -4.32 -10.58 -6.65
N SER A 312 -3.21 -10.86 -7.33
CA SER A 312 -3.14 -11.89 -8.38
C SER A 312 -3.21 -13.29 -7.79
N ASP A 313 -4.09 -14.13 -8.34
CA ASP A 313 -4.23 -15.53 -7.92
C ASP A 313 -3.16 -16.44 -8.54
N ARG A 314 -3.03 -17.66 -8.00
CA ARG A 314 -1.99 -18.68 -8.23
C ARG A 314 -1.69 -19.10 -9.69
N GLY A 315 -2.32 -18.50 -10.71
CA GLY A 315 -2.28 -18.96 -12.11
C GLY A 315 -1.68 -17.99 -13.14
N ASP A 316 -1.52 -16.70 -12.85
CA ASP A 316 -1.22 -15.71 -13.92
C ASP A 316 0.28 -15.40 -14.12
N GLY A 317 1.15 -16.33 -13.71
CA GLY A 317 2.60 -16.23 -13.83
C GLY A 317 3.15 -16.46 -15.25
N GLY A 318 2.44 -16.04 -16.31
CA GLY A 318 2.83 -16.42 -17.67
C GLY A 318 2.12 -15.72 -18.82
N MET A 319 2.05 -14.39 -18.84
CA MET A 319 2.09 -13.67 -20.11
C MET A 319 2.97 -12.43 -19.97
N GLY A 320 4.22 -12.58 -20.42
CA GLY A 320 5.07 -11.44 -20.74
C GLY A 320 4.42 -10.57 -21.81
N SER A 321 4.67 -9.27 -21.71
CA SER A 321 5.12 -8.43 -22.83
C SER A 321 4.67 -8.91 -24.22
N ARG A 322 3.48 -8.49 -24.63
CA ARG A 322 3.19 -8.12 -26.02
C ARG A 322 2.74 -6.67 -25.92
N GLY A 323 3.62 -5.71 -26.15
CA GLY A 323 3.98 -5.34 -27.52
C GLY A 323 2.80 -4.60 -28.14
N VAL A 324 2.52 -3.38 -27.67
CA VAL A 324 1.63 -2.46 -28.39
C VAL A 324 2.48 -1.81 -29.48
N GLY A 325 2.53 -2.48 -30.62
CA GLY A 325 2.79 -1.86 -31.91
C GLY A 325 1.44 -1.69 -32.61
N GLY A 326 1.14 -0.46 -32.99
CA GLY A 326 -0.09 -0.02 -33.64
C GLY A 326 -0.25 1.47 -33.48
#